data_AF-A0A0W0FA29-F1
#
_entry.id   AF-A0A0W0FA29-F1
#
_cell.length_a   1.000
_cell.length_b   1.000
_cell.length_c   1.000
_cell.angle_alpha   90.00
_cell.angle_beta   90.00
_cell.angle_gamma   90.00
#
_symmetry.space_group_name_H-M   'P 1'
#
loop_
_entity.id
_entity.type
_entity.pdbx_description
1 polymer ?
#
loop_
_entity_poly.entity_id
_entity_poly.type
_entity_poly.pdbx_seq_one_letter_code
_entity_poly.pdbx_strand_id
1 'polypeptide(L)'
;MATFLKTMGHWGHRSRPQPQDDLCEACGTKPKFIENGYQHPYCSRTCAKNVTGDKPMACILGGCQSTGKREYSYYCSEEHGKQAVQRGDVPACEGCNVHPQNQLTFCLHCLRSTEAYPNLPLKELSPNDATFRQVRDEFMRAWLARGTSPNVEKIYEVSNPRQSKTRQKKYR
;
A
#
# COMPACT_ATOMS: atom_id res chain seq x y z
N MET A 1 -14.89 6.69 -55.14
CA MET A 1 -14.54 5.62 -54.19
C MET A 1 -14.42 6.26 -52.81
N ALA A 2 -15.46 6.16 -51.98
CA ALA A 2 -15.50 6.82 -50.67
C ALA A 2 -15.11 5.81 -49.58
N THR A 3 -13.99 6.05 -48.91
CA THR A 3 -13.48 5.26 -47.80
C THR A 3 -14.16 5.67 -46.50
N PHE A 4 -14.98 4.77 -45.94
CA PHE A 4 -15.55 4.94 -44.60
C PHE A 4 -14.51 4.54 -43.55
N LEU A 5 -14.02 5.53 -42.80
CA LEU A 5 -13.21 5.31 -41.60
C LEU A 5 -14.10 4.81 -40.46
N LYS A 6 -13.80 3.60 -39.98
CA LYS A 6 -14.50 2.92 -38.89
C LYS A 6 -13.99 3.46 -37.55
N THR A 7 -14.70 4.43 -36.99
CA THR A 7 -14.43 4.94 -35.63
C THR A 7 -14.80 3.86 -34.61
N MET A 8 -13.81 3.20 -34.03
CA MET A 8 -14.03 2.31 -32.88
C MET A 8 -14.20 3.15 -31.62
N GLY A 9 -15.44 3.29 -31.17
CA GLY A 9 -15.75 3.79 -29.83
C GLY A 9 -15.26 2.79 -28.79
N HIS A 10 -14.22 3.16 -28.04
CA HIS A 10 -13.81 2.44 -26.84
C HIS A 10 -14.84 2.72 -25.74
N TRP A 11 -15.81 1.81 -25.60
CA TRP A 11 -16.71 1.80 -24.46
C TRP A 11 -15.91 1.38 -23.24
N GLY A 12 -15.55 2.36 -22.41
CA GLY A 12 -14.91 2.11 -21.14
C GLY A 12 -15.69 1.06 -20.36
N HIS A 13 -14.99 0.05 -19.84
CA HIS A 13 -15.52 -0.85 -18.84
C HIS A 13 -15.95 -0.01 -17.63
N ARG A 14 -17.23 0.36 -17.58
CA ARG A 14 -17.88 0.65 -16.30
C ARG A 14 -17.81 -0.66 -15.53
N SER A 15 -16.88 -0.75 -14.60
CA SER A 15 -16.94 -1.73 -13.52
C SER A 15 -18.31 -1.55 -12.87
N ARG A 16 -19.24 -2.44 -13.23
CA ARG A 16 -20.50 -2.63 -12.53
C ARG A 16 -20.13 -2.79 -11.05
N PRO A 17 -20.62 -1.92 -10.13
CA PRO A 17 -20.45 -2.18 -8.71
C PRO A 17 -20.94 -3.60 -8.48
N GLN A 18 -20.04 -4.48 -8.05
CA GLN A 18 -20.44 -5.78 -7.52
C GLN A 18 -21.50 -5.48 -6.45
N PRO A 19 -22.63 -6.19 -6.43
CA PRO A 19 -23.58 -6.05 -5.34
C PRO A 19 -22.80 -6.46 -4.08
N GLN A 20 -22.36 -5.46 -3.32
CA GLN A 20 -21.94 -5.70 -1.95
C GLN A 20 -23.15 -6.32 -1.29
N ASP A 21 -23.00 -7.47 -0.64
CA ASP A 21 -24.12 -8.15 0.01
C ASP A 21 -24.96 -7.12 0.78
N ASP A 22 -26.17 -6.86 0.27
CA ASP A 22 -27.07 -5.82 0.79
C ASP A 22 -27.65 -6.22 2.15
N LEU A 23 -27.18 -7.32 2.73
CA LEU A 23 -27.62 -7.90 3.98
C LEU A 23 -26.97 -7.20 5.18
N CYS A 24 -27.74 -7.10 6.25
CA CYS A 24 -27.33 -6.55 7.53
C CYS A 24 -26.11 -7.29 8.08
N GLU A 25 -25.06 -6.56 8.43
CA GLU A 25 -23.83 -7.15 8.95
C GLU A 25 -24.00 -7.81 10.33
N ALA A 26 -25.09 -7.50 11.05
CA ALA A 26 -25.38 -8.08 12.36
C ALA A 26 -26.21 -9.37 12.30
N CYS A 27 -27.17 -9.48 11.37
CA CYS A 27 -28.08 -10.63 11.31
C CYS A 27 -28.00 -11.44 10.02
N GLY A 28 -27.39 -10.91 8.96
CA GLY A 28 -27.26 -11.57 7.66
C GLY A 28 -28.57 -11.91 6.94
N THR A 29 -29.74 -11.55 7.51
CA THR A 29 -31.06 -12.00 7.01
C THR A 29 -31.87 -10.89 6.36
N LYS A 30 -31.73 -9.66 6.86
CA LYS A 30 -32.50 -8.49 6.40
C LYS A 30 -31.60 -7.54 5.64
N PRO A 31 -32.10 -6.82 4.63
CA PRO A 31 -31.30 -5.83 3.93
C PRO A 31 -30.91 -4.65 4.86
N LYS A 32 -29.84 -3.97 4.49
CA LYS A 32 -29.32 -2.75 5.11
C LYS A 32 -30.35 -1.63 5.05
N PHE A 33 -30.52 -0.89 6.16
CA PHE A 33 -31.50 0.18 6.25
C PHE A 33 -30.98 1.45 5.56
N ILE A 34 -31.80 2.10 4.73
CA ILE A 34 -31.43 3.34 4.03
C ILE A 34 -32.22 4.51 4.63
N GLU A 35 -31.52 5.56 5.05
CA GLU A 35 -32.12 6.76 5.64
C GLU A 35 -31.58 8.00 4.92
N ASN A 36 -32.45 8.79 4.29
CA ASN A 36 -32.06 10.01 3.54
C ASN A 36 -30.93 9.80 2.51
N GLY A 37 -30.89 8.61 1.90
CA GLY A 37 -29.84 8.22 0.95
C GLY A 37 -28.58 7.61 1.57
N TYR A 38 -28.42 7.65 2.90
CA TYR A 38 -27.34 6.97 3.60
C TYR A 38 -27.72 5.50 3.89
N GLN A 39 -26.94 4.55 3.37
CA GLN A 39 -27.13 3.13 3.64
C GLN A 39 -26.41 2.75 4.93
N HIS A 40 -27.17 2.49 5.98
CA HIS A 40 -26.66 1.99 7.25
C HIS A 40 -26.18 0.54 7.09
N PRO A 41 -25.10 0.12 7.79
CA PRO A 41 -24.59 -1.25 7.75
C PRO A 41 -25.54 -2.29 8.38
N TYR A 42 -26.61 -1.84 9.05
CA TYR A 42 -27.56 -2.67 9.77
C TYR A 42 -28.99 -2.46 9.28
N CYS A 43 -29.85 -3.47 9.46
CA CYS A 43 -31.26 -3.39 9.10
C CYS A 43 -32.14 -2.62 10.11
N SER A 44 -31.64 -2.37 11.32
CA SER A 44 -32.41 -1.70 12.39
C SER A 44 -31.51 -1.13 13.49
N ARG A 45 -32.05 -0.21 14.29
CA ARG A 45 -31.39 0.31 15.50
C ARG A 45 -31.10 -0.80 16.52
N THR A 46 -31.94 -1.84 16.58
CA THR A 46 -31.73 -2.99 17.46
C THR A 46 -30.50 -3.80 17.03
N CYS A 47 -30.39 -4.10 15.74
CA CYS A 47 -29.20 -4.75 15.19
C CYS A 47 -27.94 -3.89 15.39
N ALA A 48 -28.05 -2.57 15.25
CA ALA A 48 -26.94 -1.66 15.51
C ALA A 48 -26.47 -1.68 16.98
N LYS A 49 -27.38 -1.86 17.94
CA LYS A 49 -27.06 -1.93 19.38
C LYS A 49 -26.51 -3.29 19.81
N ASN A 50 -26.91 -4.36 19.14
CA ASN A 50 -26.53 -5.73 19.50
C ASN A 50 -25.17 -6.16 18.92
N VAL A 51 -24.49 -5.30 18.16
CA VAL A 51 -23.14 -5.59 17.67
C VAL A 51 -22.14 -5.31 18.79
N THR A 52 -21.62 -6.37 19.40
CA THR A 52 -20.48 -6.32 20.33
C THR A 52 -19.17 -6.26 19.56
N GLY A 53 -19.01 -5.22 18.73
CA GLY A 53 -17.88 -5.06 17.82
C GLY A 53 -17.62 -3.58 17.50
N ASP A 54 -16.51 -3.33 16.82
CA ASP A 54 -16.12 -1.99 16.40
C ASP A 54 -17.24 -1.30 15.61
N LYS A 55 -17.58 -0.07 16.00
CA LYS A 55 -18.60 0.71 15.32
C LYS A 55 -18.17 0.89 13.84
N PRO A 56 -19.08 0.66 12.89
CA PRO A 56 -18.79 0.81 11.48
C PRO A 56 -18.48 2.28 11.20
N MET A 57 -17.26 2.54 10.74
CA MET A 57 -16.84 3.89 10.35
C MET A 57 -17.18 4.11 8.87
N ALA A 58 -17.55 5.34 8.52
CA ALA A 58 -17.70 5.72 7.12
C ALA A 58 -16.35 5.60 6.39
N CYS A 59 -16.41 5.36 5.08
CA CYS A 59 -15.24 5.40 4.21
C CYS A 59 -14.52 6.74 4.34
N ILE A 60 -13.19 6.71 4.49
CA ILE A 60 -12.37 7.93 4.63
C ILE A 60 -12.35 8.77 3.35
N LEU A 61 -12.60 8.18 2.17
CA LEU A 61 -12.61 8.92 0.91
C LEU A 61 -13.73 9.98 0.90
N GLY A 62 -13.34 11.25 0.73
CA GLY A 62 -14.28 12.37 0.68
C GLY A 62 -15.38 12.17 -0.36
N GLY A 63 -16.63 12.23 0.09
CA GLY A 63 -17.83 12.05 -0.74
C GLY A 63 -18.32 10.61 -0.88
N CYS A 64 -17.62 9.62 -0.30
CA CYS A 64 -18.10 8.25 -0.26
C CYS A 64 -19.03 8.02 0.94
N GLN A 65 -20.22 7.47 0.69
CA GLN A 65 -21.21 7.18 1.75
C GLN A 65 -21.18 5.72 2.22
N SER A 66 -20.30 4.89 1.66
CA SER A 66 -20.18 3.48 2.02
C SER A 66 -19.44 3.28 3.34
N THR A 67 -19.67 2.15 3.99
CA THR A 67 -18.95 1.74 5.20
C THR A 67 -17.50 1.39 4.89
N GLY A 68 -16.57 1.94 5.66
CA GLY A 68 -15.15 1.64 5.61
C GLY A 68 -14.80 0.31 6.29
N LYS A 69 -13.84 -0.43 5.72
CA LYS A 69 -13.38 -1.72 6.24
C LYS A 69 -11.93 -1.60 6.73
N ARG A 70 -11.61 -2.19 7.89
CA ARG A 70 -10.24 -2.17 8.45
C ARG A 70 -9.21 -2.80 7.51
N GLU A 71 -9.61 -3.84 6.79
CA GLU A 71 -8.78 -4.52 5.78
C GLU A 71 -8.26 -3.57 4.71
N TYR A 72 -9.03 -2.54 4.39
CA TYR A 72 -8.68 -1.51 3.42
C TYR A 72 -8.34 -0.19 4.11
N SER A 73 -7.76 -0.19 5.32
CA SER A 73 -7.39 1.03 6.04
C SER A 73 -8.56 2.02 6.22
N TYR A 74 -9.74 1.50 6.52
CA TYR A 74 -11.01 2.25 6.67
C TYR A 74 -11.56 2.86 5.38
N TYR A 75 -11.08 2.44 4.21
CA TYR A 75 -11.77 2.65 2.94
C TYR A 75 -12.78 1.53 2.70
N CYS A 76 -13.81 1.77 1.89
CA CYS A 76 -14.80 0.72 1.57
C CYS A 76 -14.26 -0.33 0.57
N SER A 77 -13.22 0.02 -0.18
CA SER A 77 -12.51 -0.84 -1.13
C SER A 77 -11.05 -0.42 -1.27
N GLU A 78 -10.25 -1.31 -1.84
CA GLU A 78 -8.86 -1.04 -2.20
C GLU A 78 -8.74 0.13 -3.18
N GLU A 79 -9.63 0.20 -4.18
CA GLU A 79 -9.69 1.26 -5.18
C GLU A 79 -9.89 2.64 -4.53
N HIS A 80 -10.73 2.75 -3.50
CA HIS A 80 -10.95 4.03 -2.83
C HIS A 80 -9.73 4.50 -2.04
N GLY A 81 -8.99 3.57 -1.43
CA GLY A 81 -7.70 3.88 -0.82
C GLY A 81 -6.69 4.38 -1.86
N LYS A 82 -6.58 3.70 -3.01
CA LYS A 82 -5.72 4.14 -4.13
C LYS A 82 -6.13 5.51 -4.66
N GLN A 83 -7.43 5.75 -4.78
CA GLN A 83 -7.95 7.02 -5.27
C GLN A 83 -7.61 8.18 -4.33
N ALA A 84 -7.69 7.98 -3.01
CA ALA A 84 -7.30 9.00 -2.03
C ALA A 84 -5.82 9.38 -2.18
N VAL A 85 -4.94 8.40 -2.43
CA VAL A 85 -3.52 8.64 -2.72
C VAL A 85 -3.34 9.39 -4.05
N GLN A 86 -4.04 8.96 -5.11
CA GLN A 86 -3.94 9.59 -6.43
C GLN A 86 -4.40 11.06 -6.43
N ARG A 87 -5.41 11.39 -5.62
CA ARG A 87 -5.89 12.76 -5.43
C ARG A 87 -4.96 13.60 -4.55
N GLY A 88 -4.04 12.96 -3.82
CA GLY A 88 -3.17 13.62 -2.85
C GLY A 88 -3.87 13.92 -1.52
N ASP A 89 -5.02 13.31 -1.25
CA ASP A 89 -5.78 13.51 0.00
C ASP A 89 -5.03 12.89 1.20
N VAL A 90 -4.25 11.83 0.96
CA VAL A 90 -3.46 11.11 1.97
C VAL A 90 -2.08 10.73 1.40
N PRO A 91 -1.05 10.59 2.25
CA PRO A 91 0.27 10.20 1.78
C PRO A 91 0.29 8.77 1.23
N ALA A 92 1.16 8.54 0.24
CA ALA A 92 1.37 7.24 -0.40
C ALA A 92 2.35 6.38 0.40
N CYS A 93 2.13 5.06 0.42
CA CYS A 93 3.05 4.08 0.98
C CYS A 93 4.47 4.21 0.40
N GLU A 94 5.48 4.34 1.27
CA GLU A 94 6.88 4.45 0.83
C GLU A 94 7.42 3.20 0.11
N GLY A 95 6.78 2.05 0.30
CA GLY A 95 7.13 0.80 -0.38
C GLY A 95 6.59 0.73 -1.82
N CYS A 96 5.27 0.84 -1.98
CA CYS A 96 4.61 0.61 -3.27
C CYS A 96 4.15 1.88 -3.99
N ASN A 97 3.99 3.02 -3.31
CA ASN A 97 3.42 4.28 -3.83
C ASN A 97 1.98 4.18 -4.37
N VAL A 98 1.30 3.06 -4.10
CA VAL A 98 -0.04 2.81 -4.64
C VAL A 98 -1.12 2.97 -3.57
N HIS A 99 -0.82 2.57 -2.33
CA HIS A 99 -1.78 2.49 -1.25
C HIS A 99 -1.53 3.53 -0.16
N PRO A 100 -2.56 3.91 0.61
CA PRO A 100 -2.43 4.88 1.70
C PRO A 100 -1.52 4.35 2.81
N GLN A 101 -0.84 5.28 3.49
CA GLN A 101 0.00 4.97 4.64
C GLN A 101 -0.83 4.59 5.88
N ASN A 102 -0.28 3.72 6.71
CA ASN A 102 -0.66 3.56 8.11
C ASN A 102 0.25 4.43 9.00
N GLN A 103 0.18 4.24 10.33
CA GLN A 103 1.00 4.98 11.29
C GLN A 103 2.52 4.79 11.12
N LEU A 104 2.96 3.78 10.38
CA LEU A 104 4.36 3.41 10.11
C LEU A 104 4.80 3.77 8.68
N THR A 105 4.15 4.72 7.99
CA THR A 105 4.45 5.19 6.62
C THR A 105 4.34 4.16 5.48
N PHE A 106 4.02 2.90 5.78
CA PHE A 106 3.74 1.83 4.80
C PHE A 106 2.24 1.52 4.73
N CYS A 107 1.75 0.89 3.66
CA CYS A 107 0.38 0.36 3.63
C CYS A 107 0.29 -0.97 4.36
N LEU A 108 -0.90 -1.42 4.79
CA LEU A 108 -1.07 -2.71 5.50
C LEU A 108 -0.58 -3.94 4.71
N HIS A 109 -0.60 -3.89 3.39
CA HIS A 109 -0.08 -5.00 2.56
C HIS A 109 1.46 -5.02 2.59
N CYS A 110 2.09 -3.88 2.29
CA CYS A 110 3.54 -3.74 2.43
C CYS A 110 3.98 -4.00 3.87
N LEU A 111 3.21 -3.54 4.87
CA LEU A 111 3.51 -3.78 6.28
C LEU A 111 3.50 -5.27 6.58
N ARG A 112 2.48 -6.04 6.17
CA ARG A 112 2.50 -7.51 6.35
C ARG A 112 3.62 -8.21 5.59
N SER A 113 3.93 -7.74 4.38
CA SER A 113 5.10 -8.22 3.64
C SER A 113 6.43 -7.85 4.34
N THR A 114 6.47 -6.75 5.09
CA THR A 114 7.60 -6.34 5.93
C THR A 114 7.50 -6.87 7.36
N GLU A 115 6.37 -7.36 7.84
CA GLU A 115 6.27 -8.06 9.13
C GLU A 115 6.85 -9.47 8.99
N ALA A 116 6.93 -9.97 7.76
CA ALA A 116 7.84 -11.06 7.41
C ALA A 116 9.34 -10.65 7.48
N TYR A 117 9.68 -9.34 7.53
CA TYR A 117 11.06 -8.81 7.65
C TYR A 117 11.14 -7.37 8.25
N PRO A 118 11.25 -7.20 9.58
CA PRO A 118 11.32 -5.88 10.25
C PRO A 118 12.62 -5.10 9.99
N ASN A 119 13.47 -5.57 9.08
CA ASN A 119 14.76 -4.99 8.74
C ASN A 119 14.78 -4.72 7.22
N LEU A 120 15.39 -3.60 6.82
CA LEU A 120 15.93 -3.45 5.47
C LEU A 120 16.56 -4.79 5.04
N PRO A 121 16.38 -5.29 3.81
CA PRO A 121 17.08 -6.47 3.34
C PRO A 121 18.58 -6.17 3.22
N LEU A 122 19.25 -6.20 4.36
CA LEU A 122 20.68 -6.19 4.55
C LEU A 122 21.11 -7.63 4.34
N LYS A 123 21.76 -7.89 3.21
CA LYS A 123 22.36 -9.19 2.95
C LYS A 123 23.81 -9.12 3.39
N GLU A 124 24.16 -9.86 4.42
CA GLU A 124 25.58 -10.03 4.79
C GLU A 124 26.30 -10.72 3.63
N LEU A 125 27.39 -10.10 3.16
CA LEU A 125 28.22 -10.66 2.10
C LEU A 125 29.25 -11.59 2.72
N SER A 126 29.42 -12.77 2.12
CA SER A 126 30.45 -13.73 2.54
C SER A 126 31.85 -13.18 2.22
N PRO A 127 32.86 -13.41 3.08
CA PRO A 127 34.25 -13.06 2.79
C PRO A 127 34.80 -13.68 1.50
N ASN A 128 34.22 -14.79 1.05
CA ASN A 128 34.59 -15.47 -0.19
C ASN A 128 33.89 -14.91 -1.45
N ASP A 129 32.95 -13.98 -1.29
CA ASP A 129 32.26 -13.31 -2.38
C ASP A 129 33.21 -12.35 -3.11
N ALA A 130 33.14 -12.31 -4.45
CA ALA A 130 33.93 -11.39 -5.25
C ALA A 130 33.61 -9.92 -4.90
N THR A 131 32.34 -9.63 -4.63
CA THR A 131 31.85 -8.30 -4.26
C THR A 131 32.42 -7.85 -2.92
N PHE A 132 32.47 -8.76 -1.93
CA PHE A 132 33.09 -8.50 -0.63
C PHE A 132 34.55 -8.10 -0.80
N ARG A 133 35.33 -8.93 -1.52
CA ARG A 133 36.76 -8.68 -1.74
C ARG A 133 37.00 -7.35 -2.44
N GLN A 134 36.23 -7.05 -3.49
CA GLN A 134 36.34 -5.80 -4.24
C GLN A 134 36.08 -4.58 -3.34
N VAL A 135 34.98 -4.56 -2.61
CA VAL A 135 34.61 -3.43 -1.73
C VAL A 135 35.62 -3.27 -0.61
N ARG A 136 36.06 -4.36 0.01
CA ARG A 136 37.13 -4.35 1.02
C ARG A 136 38.40 -3.73 0.44
N ASP A 137 38.86 -4.20 -0.72
CA ASP A 137 40.13 -3.74 -1.30
C ASP A 137 40.08 -2.28 -1.74
N GLU A 138 38.92 -1.80 -2.21
CA GLU A 138 38.69 -0.37 -2.47
C GLU A 138 38.71 0.46 -1.19
N PHE A 139 38.00 0.00 -0.14
CA PHE A 139 38.00 0.64 1.17
C PHE A 139 39.41 0.75 1.76
N MET A 140 40.17 -0.35 1.75
CA MET A 140 41.53 -0.38 2.28
C MET A 140 42.49 0.50 1.49
N ARG A 141 42.36 0.57 0.15
CA ARG A 141 43.16 1.48 -0.69
C ARG A 141 42.85 2.95 -0.44
N ALA A 142 41.58 3.28 -0.22
CA ALA A 142 41.13 4.63 0.10
C ALA A 142 41.40 5.04 1.56
N TRP A 143 41.81 4.09 2.41
CA TRP A 143 42.06 4.34 3.82
C TRP A 143 43.39 5.07 4.05
N LEU A 144 43.33 6.40 4.20
CA LEU A 144 44.50 7.29 4.30
C LEU A 144 45.06 7.47 5.73
N ALA A 145 44.90 6.50 6.62
CA ALA A 145 45.32 6.68 8.01
C ALA A 145 46.85 6.57 8.20
N ARG A 146 47.43 7.58 8.86
CA ARG A 146 48.81 7.57 9.38
C ARG A 146 48.88 6.72 10.65
N GLY A 147 49.06 5.41 10.53
CA GLY A 147 49.25 4.56 11.71
C GLY A 147 48.84 3.11 11.47
N THR A 148 47.63 2.75 11.90
CA THR A 148 47.14 1.36 11.87
C THR A 148 46.08 1.15 10.79
N SER A 149 46.20 0.01 10.12
CA SER A 149 45.24 -0.46 9.12
C SER A 149 44.00 -1.05 9.83
N PRO A 150 42.77 -0.71 9.43
CA PRO A 150 41.55 -1.20 10.06
C PRO A 150 41.31 -2.68 9.70
N ASN A 151 40.56 -3.38 10.54
CA ASN A 151 40.06 -4.73 10.24
C ASN A 151 38.60 -4.63 9.76
N VAL A 152 38.30 -5.19 8.59
CA VAL A 152 36.94 -5.25 8.06
C VAL A 152 36.30 -6.57 8.49
N GLU A 153 35.41 -6.49 9.49
CA GLU A 153 34.75 -7.67 10.07
C GLU A 153 33.62 -8.19 9.16
N LYS A 154 32.76 -7.28 8.67
CA LYS A 154 31.56 -7.61 7.90
C LYS A 154 31.25 -6.54 6.85
N ILE A 155 30.61 -6.96 5.76
CA ILE A 155 30.08 -6.08 4.72
C ILE A 155 28.63 -6.49 4.47
N TYR A 156 27.74 -5.51 4.43
CA TYR A 156 26.32 -5.72 4.15
C TYR A 156 25.92 -5.05 2.84
N GLU A 157 25.25 -5.79 1.97
CA GLU A 157 24.60 -5.26 0.78
C GLU A 157 23.22 -4.69 1.15
N VAL A 158 23.02 -3.41 0.83
CA VAL A 158 21.77 -2.69 1.07
C VAL A 158 20.88 -2.76 -0.16
N SER A 159 19.82 -3.57 -0.11
CA SER A 159 18.83 -3.65 -1.18
C SER A 159 17.81 -2.50 -1.11
N ASN A 160 18.11 -1.41 -1.82
CA ASN A 160 17.23 -0.24 -1.87
C ASN A 160 15.89 -0.51 -2.61
N PRO A 161 14.75 0.02 -2.09
CA PRO A 161 13.45 -0.05 -2.76
C PRO A 161 13.47 0.56 -4.17
N ARG A 162 12.56 0.09 -5.03
CA ARG A 162 12.43 0.54 -6.42
C ARG A 162 12.29 2.06 -6.54
N GLN A 163 11.56 2.69 -5.63
CA GLN A 163 11.33 4.13 -5.64
C GLN A 163 12.61 4.94 -5.41
N SER A 164 13.43 4.51 -4.45
CA SER A 164 14.73 5.13 -4.16
C SER A 164 15.66 5.05 -5.37
N LYS A 165 15.68 3.88 -6.03
CA LYS A 165 16.43 3.70 -7.29
C LYS A 165 15.91 4.61 -8.42
N THR A 166 14.58 4.75 -8.56
CA THR A 166 13.97 5.64 -9.56
C THR A 166 14.26 7.12 -9.29
N ARG A 167 14.21 7.56 -8.03
CA ARG A 167 14.58 8.94 -7.65
C ARG A 167 16.04 9.22 -7.95
N GLN A 168 16.95 8.33 -7.55
CA GLN A 168 18.39 8.48 -7.83
C GLN A 168 18.69 8.60 -9.32
N LYS A 169 18.03 7.79 -10.17
CA LYS A 169 18.16 7.87 -11.63
C LYS A 169 17.73 9.21 -12.24
N LYS A 170 16.82 9.95 -11.58
CA LYS A 170 16.43 11.29 -12.06
C LYS A 170 17.47 12.37 -11.76
N TYR A 171 18.35 12.14 -10.79
CA TYR A 171 19.41 13.07 -10.39
C TYR A 171 20.76 12.76 -11.04
N ARG A 172 20.88 11.64 -11.74
CA ARG A 172 22.10 11.19 -12.44
C ARG A 172 21.98 11.50 -13.92
#